data_AF-A0A430RKP0-F1
#
_entry.id   AF-A0A430RKP0-F1
#
_cell.length_a   1.000
_cell.length_b   1.000
_cell.length_c   1.000
_cell.angle_alpha   90.00
_cell.angle_beta   90.00
_cell.angle_gamma   90.00
#
_symmetry.space_group_name_H-M   'P 1'
#
loop_
_entity.id
_entity.type
_entity.pdbx_description
1 polymer ?
#
loop_
_entity_poly.entity_id
_entity_poly.type
_entity_poly.pdbx_seq_one_letter_code
_entity_poly.pdbx_strand_id
1 'polypeptide(L)'
;WQRQGGEKTKRRVLALDATALPAQATDSEARWGRDSKGQWVYGYKLHLLLDLDTGEILAHKIAPTGLTSVTPANRHDGPVGWALVRGIASWEGEKPSLLLGDSAYDAEGLFQAAEEKGLLLLSGHNRRRGKPRGRRRGENLRRLQRGAYRRLYRRRWEVETVFGLLKGSLGLAACLRRVRGLKAVSRQVTAVVTAFSFVAQVLAREGLPPTWVARVAA
;
A
#
# COMPACT_ATOMS: atom_id res chain seq x y z
N TRP A 1 -25.42 0.30 20.87
CA TRP A 1 -26.51 -0.68 20.85
C TRP A 1 -27.71 -0.01 20.20
N GLN A 2 -28.03 -0.44 18.98
CA GLN A 2 -29.38 -0.54 18.40
C GLN A 2 -29.16 -1.44 17.17
N ARG A 3 -29.76 -2.62 17.18
CA ARG A 3 -29.65 -3.62 16.11
C ARG A 3 -30.80 -3.37 15.14
N GLN A 4 -30.48 -2.96 13.92
CA GLN A 4 -31.35 -3.09 12.75
C GLN A 4 -30.57 -3.87 11.67
N GLY A 5 -31.25 -4.80 11.00
CA GLY A 5 -30.89 -5.32 9.67
C GLY A 5 -29.54 -6.03 9.54
N GLY A 6 -29.54 -7.36 9.61
CA GLY A 6 -28.36 -8.21 9.57
C GLY A 6 -27.70 -8.37 8.20
N GLU A 7 -27.19 -7.30 7.61
CA GLU A 7 -26.08 -7.37 6.68
C GLU A 7 -24.89 -6.71 7.37
N LYS A 8 -23.90 -7.51 7.80
CA LYS A 8 -22.66 -6.96 8.35
C LYS A 8 -22.00 -6.17 7.22
N THR A 9 -22.21 -4.85 7.19
CA THR A 9 -21.61 -3.96 6.20
C THR A 9 -20.11 -4.23 6.20
N LYS A 10 -19.64 -4.88 5.14
CA LYS A 10 -18.25 -5.31 5.02
C LYS A 10 -17.43 -4.04 4.91
N ARG A 11 -16.73 -3.68 5.98
CA ARG A 11 -15.89 -2.47 5.97
C ARG A 11 -14.87 -2.60 4.85
N ARG A 12 -15.01 -1.78 3.81
CA ARG A 12 -14.03 -1.70 2.73
C ARG A 12 -12.68 -1.21 3.28
N VAL A 13 -11.61 -1.93 2.96
CA VAL A 13 -10.28 -1.78 3.58
C VAL A 13 -9.23 -1.38 2.55
N LEU A 14 -8.50 -0.31 2.86
CA LEU A 14 -7.28 0.05 2.15
C LEU A 14 -6.06 -0.45 2.91
N ALA A 15 -4.99 -0.72 2.19
CA ALA A 15 -3.70 -1.02 2.77
C ALA A 15 -2.58 -0.26 2.04
N LEU A 16 -1.68 0.28 2.84
CA LEU A 16 -0.55 1.09 2.44
C LEU A 16 0.73 0.36 2.82
N ASP A 17 1.57 0.09 1.83
CA ASP A 17 2.86 -0.55 2.06
C ASP A 17 3.85 -0.22 0.94
N ALA A 18 5.12 -0.52 1.15
CA ALA A 18 6.19 -0.33 0.19
C ALA A 18 7.06 -1.58 0.03
N THR A 19 7.56 -1.80 -1.17
CA THR A 19 8.50 -2.90 -1.46
C THR A 19 9.69 -2.42 -2.25
N ALA A 20 10.85 -3.01 -2.00
CA ALA A 20 12.05 -2.76 -2.80
C ALA A 20 11.88 -3.33 -4.22
N LEU A 21 12.35 -2.57 -5.19
CA LEU A 21 12.44 -2.96 -6.59
C LEU A 21 13.91 -2.98 -7.01
N PRO A 22 14.34 -4.00 -7.79
CA PRO A 22 15.70 -4.06 -8.29
C PRO A 22 15.95 -2.95 -9.32
N ALA A 23 17.21 -2.57 -9.46
CA ALA A 23 17.69 -1.74 -10.56
C ALA A 23 18.98 -2.33 -11.14
N GLN A 24 19.36 -1.86 -12.32
CA GLN A 24 20.70 -2.14 -12.87
C GLN A 24 21.76 -1.46 -12.01
N ALA A 25 22.90 -2.11 -11.78
CA ALA A 25 24.00 -1.54 -10.98
C ALA A 25 24.53 -0.22 -11.55
N THR A 26 24.39 0.00 -12.87
CA THR A 26 24.81 1.23 -13.56
C THR A 26 23.73 2.32 -13.58
N ASP A 27 22.56 2.12 -12.97
CA ASP A 27 21.48 3.11 -12.99
C ASP A 27 21.79 4.28 -12.05
N SER A 28 22.23 5.41 -12.60
CA SER A 28 22.65 6.59 -11.83
C SER A 28 21.55 7.26 -11.02
N GLU A 29 20.27 6.91 -11.20
CA GLU A 29 19.14 7.43 -10.42
C GLU A 29 18.70 6.47 -9.29
N ALA A 30 19.13 5.21 -9.33
CA ALA A 30 18.93 4.26 -8.26
C ALA A 30 19.80 4.61 -7.04
N ARG A 31 19.33 4.28 -5.84
CA ARG A 31 20.05 4.56 -4.58
C ARG A 31 20.06 3.35 -3.67
N TRP A 32 21.07 3.26 -2.82
CA TRP A 32 21.10 2.28 -1.73
C TRP A 32 20.10 2.65 -0.65
N GLY A 33 19.24 1.72 -0.27
CA GLY A 33 18.29 1.83 0.82
C GLY A 33 18.24 0.57 1.65
N ARG A 34 17.47 0.60 2.74
CA ARG A 34 17.19 -0.60 3.52
C ARG A 34 15.82 -1.15 3.16
N ASP A 35 15.75 -2.48 3.02
CA ASP A 35 14.49 -3.19 2.89
C ASP A 35 13.80 -3.40 4.25
N SER A 36 12.65 -4.08 4.25
CA SER A 36 11.87 -4.37 5.46
C SER A 36 12.58 -5.30 6.45
N LYS A 37 13.60 -6.06 6.01
CA LYS A 37 14.45 -6.92 6.84
C LYS A 37 15.69 -6.19 7.36
N GLY A 38 15.91 -4.94 6.93
CA GLY A 38 17.08 -4.15 7.28
C GLY A 38 18.30 -4.42 6.41
N GLN A 39 18.17 -5.21 5.34
CA GLN A 39 19.24 -5.48 4.38
C GLN A 39 19.40 -4.30 3.42
N TRP A 40 20.65 -4.05 3.00
CA TRP A 40 20.95 -3.03 2.00
C TRP A 40 20.55 -3.53 0.61
N VAL A 41 19.77 -2.72 -0.08
CA VAL A 41 19.31 -2.97 -1.45
C VAL A 41 19.59 -1.76 -2.32
N TYR A 42 20.13 -2.00 -3.51
CA TYR A 42 20.33 -0.96 -4.51
C TYR A 42 19.14 -0.96 -5.48
N GLY A 43 18.46 0.17 -5.60
CA GLY A 43 17.37 0.29 -6.55
C GLY A 43 16.34 1.34 -6.19
N TYR A 44 15.09 0.94 -6.33
CA TYR A 44 13.91 1.78 -6.10
C TYR A 44 13.00 1.13 -5.06
N LYS A 45 11.93 1.85 -4.70
CA LYS A 45 10.82 1.39 -3.88
C LYS A 45 9.51 1.67 -4.60
N LEU A 46 8.64 0.68 -4.64
CA LEU A 46 7.24 0.83 -5.04
C LEU A 46 6.38 0.97 -3.79
N HIS A 47 5.64 2.06 -3.70
CA HIS A 47 4.68 2.39 -2.65
C HIS A 47 3.28 2.21 -3.20
N LEU A 48 2.48 1.34 -2.58
CA LEU A 48 1.11 1.06 -3.03
C LEU A 48 0.11 1.46 -1.98
N LEU A 49 -0.98 2.06 -2.45
CA LEU A 49 -2.24 2.15 -1.75
C LEU A 49 -3.20 1.20 -2.46
N LEU A 50 -3.42 0.03 -1.88
CA LEU A 50 -4.24 -1.05 -2.42
C LEU A 50 -5.59 -1.08 -1.73
N ASP A 51 -6.65 -1.20 -2.51
CA ASP A 51 -7.96 -1.60 -2.02
C ASP A 51 -8.02 -3.13 -1.90
N LEU A 52 -8.13 -3.64 -0.68
CA LEU A 52 -8.06 -5.08 -0.42
C LEU A 52 -9.32 -5.84 -0.85
N ASP A 53 -10.43 -5.14 -1.07
CA ASP A 53 -11.70 -5.78 -1.40
C ASP A 53 -11.94 -5.83 -2.91
N THR A 54 -11.37 -4.89 -3.67
CA THR A 54 -11.46 -4.82 -5.14
C THR A 54 -10.16 -5.17 -5.85
N GLY A 55 -9.02 -5.14 -5.13
CA GLY A 55 -7.70 -5.27 -5.73
C GLY A 55 -7.23 -4.06 -6.53
N GLU A 56 -7.99 -2.95 -6.52
CA GLU A 56 -7.62 -1.73 -7.20
C GLU A 56 -6.42 -1.06 -6.52
N ILE A 57 -5.39 -0.71 -7.31
CA ILE A 57 -4.26 0.07 -6.83
C ILE A 57 -4.49 1.54 -7.12
N LEU A 58 -4.71 2.31 -6.05
CA LEU A 58 -5.11 3.72 -6.10
C LEU A 58 -3.92 4.67 -6.25
N ALA A 59 -2.70 4.21 -5.95
CA ALA A 59 -1.50 5.02 -6.00
C ALA A 59 -1.19 5.60 -7.39
N HIS A 60 -1.73 5.02 -8.46
CA HIS A 60 -1.54 5.50 -9.85
C HIS A 60 -2.52 6.60 -10.28
N LYS A 61 -3.60 6.84 -9.52
CA LYS A 61 -4.60 7.89 -9.82
C LYS A 61 -4.25 9.26 -9.20
N ILE A 62 -3.13 9.36 -8.48
CA ILE A 62 -2.67 10.59 -7.82
C ILE A 62 -1.78 11.40 -8.79
N ALA A 63 -2.34 11.67 -9.98
CA ALA A 63 -1.61 12.27 -11.08
C ALA A 63 -1.32 13.79 -10.98
N PRO A 64 -1.99 14.64 -10.16
CA PRO A 64 -1.74 16.08 -10.29
C PRO A 64 -0.56 16.61 -9.47
N THR A 65 0.08 15.81 -8.59
CA THR A 65 1.12 16.32 -7.67
C THR A 65 2.57 15.96 -8.04
N GLY A 66 2.80 15.25 -9.15
CA GLY A 66 4.15 14.84 -9.56
C GLY A 66 4.83 13.83 -8.62
N LEU A 67 4.10 13.28 -7.64
CA LEU A 67 4.61 12.26 -6.72
C LEU A 67 4.40 10.87 -7.33
N THR A 68 5.48 10.24 -7.76
CA THR A 68 5.46 8.88 -8.31
C THR A 68 5.28 7.85 -7.17
N SER A 69 4.47 6.81 -7.40
CA SER A 69 4.42 5.60 -6.55
C SER A 69 5.77 4.87 -6.48
N VAL A 70 6.73 5.27 -7.33
CA VAL A 70 8.11 4.79 -7.35
C VAL A 70 9.04 5.86 -6.83
N THR A 71 9.97 5.50 -5.95
CA THR A 71 11.02 6.40 -5.44
C THR A 71 12.36 5.67 -5.40
N PRO A 72 13.51 6.36 -5.38
CA PRO A 72 14.79 5.70 -5.08
C PRO A 72 14.77 5.03 -3.70
N ALA A 73 15.51 3.93 -3.52
CA ALA A 73 15.35 3.09 -2.33
C ALA A 73 15.75 3.76 -1.00
N ASN A 74 16.53 4.84 -1.04
CA ASN A 74 16.91 5.62 0.15
C ASN A 74 15.77 6.51 0.68
N ARG A 75 14.64 6.62 -0.02
CA ARG A 75 13.50 7.42 0.43
C ARG A 75 12.74 6.71 1.56
N HIS A 76 12.32 7.51 2.53
CA HIS A 76 11.51 7.04 3.66
C HIS A 76 10.05 6.88 3.27
N ASP A 77 9.40 5.85 3.79
CA ASP A 77 8.04 5.47 3.38
C ASP A 77 6.99 6.41 3.98
N GLY A 78 7.20 6.95 5.18
CA GLY A 78 6.26 7.82 5.88
C GLY A 78 5.78 9.03 5.06
N PRO A 79 6.69 9.92 4.56
CA PRO A 79 6.31 11.07 3.75
C PRO A 79 5.58 10.68 2.45
N VAL A 80 6.01 9.61 1.79
CA VAL A 80 5.38 9.11 0.55
C VAL A 80 3.97 8.61 0.85
N GLY A 81 3.82 7.79 1.89
CA GLY A 81 2.52 7.29 2.34
C GLY A 81 1.55 8.39 2.74
N TRP A 82 2.02 9.42 3.43
CA TRP A 82 1.22 10.60 3.76
C TRP A 82 0.69 11.30 2.51
N ALA A 83 1.56 11.52 1.51
CA ALA A 83 1.18 12.15 0.27
C ALA A 83 0.21 11.29 -0.55
N LEU A 84 0.39 9.95 -0.57
CA LEU A 84 -0.55 9.03 -1.18
C LEU A 84 -1.94 9.11 -0.54
N VAL A 85 -2.03 9.13 0.80
CA VAL A 85 -3.32 9.23 1.51
C VAL A 85 -4.00 10.57 1.28
N ARG A 86 -3.25 11.68 1.30
CA ARG A 86 -3.82 13.00 0.97
C ARG A 86 -4.32 13.10 -0.46
N GLY A 87 -3.63 12.42 -1.38
CA GLY A 87 -3.96 12.37 -2.80
C GLY A 87 -5.18 11.53 -3.15
N ILE A 88 -5.76 10.77 -2.21
CA ILE A 88 -7.00 10.03 -2.42
C ILE A 88 -8.10 10.99 -2.87
N ALA A 89 -8.61 10.81 -4.08
CA ALA A 89 -9.74 11.57 -4.63
C ALA A 89 -11.06 11.22 -3.93
N SER A 90 -12.14 11.90 -4.28
CA SER A 90 -13.49 11.49 -3.88
C SER A 90 -13.78 10.07 -4.36
N TRP A 91 -14.48 9.29 -3.53
CA TRP A 91 -14.86 7.92 -3.84
C TRP A 91 -16.16 7.88 -4.62
N GLU A 92 -16.21 7.06 -5.66
CA GLU A 92 -17.46 6.61 -6.26
C GLU A 92 -17.89 5.32 -5.56
N GLY A 93 -19.13 5.25 -5.08
CA GLY A 93 -19.68 4.09 -4.39
C GLY A 93 -19.32 3.99 -2.90
N GLU A 94 -19.22 2.75 -2.37
CA GLU A 94 -18.95 2.52 -0.95
C GLU A 94 -17.55 3.03 -0.57
N LYS A 95 -17.52 4.00 0.34
CA LYS A 95 -16.31 4.62 0.84
C LYS A 95 -15.56 3.66 1.78
N PRO A 96 -14.26 3.41 1.55
CA PRO A 96 -13.44 2.68 2.52
C PRO A 96 -13.44 3.37 3.88
N SER A 97 -13.43 2.56 4.94
CA SER A 97 -13.49 3.06 6.33
C SER A 97 -12.22 2.77 7.12
N LEU A 98 -11.32 1.97 6.55
CA LEU A 98 -10.09 1.51 7.21
C LEU A 98 -8.89 1.69 6.28
N LEU A 99 -7.78 2.12 6.87
CA LEU A 99 -6.47 2.13 6.25
C LEU A 99 -5.53 1.28 7.11
N LEU A 100 -4.85 0.29 6.51
CA LEU A 100 -3.85 -0.53 7.17
C LEU A 100 -2.46 -0.07 6.76
N GLY A 101 -1.57 0.13 7.70
CA GLY A 101 -0.16 0.43 7.43
C GLY A 101 0.76 -0.38 8.32
N ASP A 102 1.99 -0.61 7.90
CA ASP A 102 3.02 -1.18 8.77
C ASP A 102 3.48 -0.17 9.86
N SER A 103 4.53 -0.52 10.60
CA SER A 103 5.07 0.37 11.64
C SER A 103 5.85 1.58 11.12
N ALA A 104 6.31 1.59 9.87
CA ALA A 104 6.93 2.77 9.28
C ALA A 104 5.92 3.93 9.15
N TYR A 105 4.64 3.60 9.07
CA TYR A 105 3.51 4.53 8.96
C TYR A 105 2.91 4.97 10.33
N ASP A 106 3.53 4.62 11.47
CA ASP A 106 3.15 5.11 12.81
C ASP A 106 3.56 6.59 13.01
N ALA A 107 2.84 7.50 12.35
CA ALA A 107 3.11 8.93 12.34
C ALA A 107 1.82 9.75 12.51
N GLU A 108 1.84 10.75 13.40
CA GLU A 108 0.67 11.56 13.74
C GLU A 108 0.04 12.24 12.50
N GLY A 109 0.88 12.78 11.60
CA GLY A 109 0.40 13.42 10.38
C GLY A 109 -0.34 12.46 9.44
N LEU A 110 0.02 11.16 9.43
CA LEU A 110 -0.68 10.17 8.64
C LEU A 110 -2.03 9.79 9.26
N PHE A 111 -2.09 9.67 10.60
CA PHE A 111 -3.38 9.48 11.29
C PHE A 111 -4.34 10.63 10.98
N GLN A 112 -3.85 11.88 11.06
CA GLN A 112 -4.65 13.05 10.71
C GLN A 112 -5.11 13.02 9.24
N ALA A 113 -4.21 12.75 8.28
CA ALA A 113 -4.57 12.68 6.87
C ALA A 113 -5.61 11.58 6.59
N ALA A 114 -5.51 10.44 7.27
CA ALA A 114 -6.51 9.38 7.17
C ALA A 114 -7.88 9.82 7.71
N GLU A 115 -7.91 10.46 8.88
CA GLU A 115 -9.14 10.99 9.49
C GLU A 115 -9.83 12.03 8.59
N GLU A 116 -9.07 12.93 7.97
CA GLU A 116 -9.58 13.91 6.99
C GLU A 116 -10.23 13.24 5.78
N LYS A 117 -9.74 12.04 5.39
CA LYS A 117 -10.34 11.20 4.35
C LYS A 117 -11.47 10.32 4.89
N GLY A 118 -11.83 10.41 6.16
CA GLY A 118 -12.84 9.56 6.82
C GLY A 118 -12.38 8.11 7.02
N LEU A 119 -11.07 7.87 7.04
CA LEU A 119 -10.45 6.57 7.23
C LEU A 119 -9.95 6.44 8.66
N LEU A 120 -10.17 5.28 9.27
CA LEU A 120 -9.50 4.91 10.51
C LEU A 120 -8.19 4.17 10.17
N LEU A 121 -7.05 4.81 10.44
CA LEU A 121 -5.74 4.18 10.31
C LEU A 121 -5.49 3.17 11.45
N LEU A 122 -5.09 1.96 11.05
CA LEU A 122 -4.51 0.94 11.91
C LEU A 122 -3.07 0.69 11.48
N SER A 123 -2.10 1.08 12.31
CA SER A 123 -0.68 0.86 12.03
C SER A 123 0.03 0.16 13.17
N GLY A 124 1.02 -0.66 12.84
CA GLY A 124 1.89 -1.27 13.83
C GLY A 124 2.63 -0.21 14.64
N HIS A 125 2.84 -0.42 15.94
CA HIS A 125 3.59 0.55 16.73
C HIS A 125 5.08 0.54 16.37
N ASN A 126 5.64 1.71 16.06
CA ASN A 126 7.06 1.86 15.76
C ASN A 126 7.91 1.89 17.04
N ARG A 127 8.44 0.72 17.41
CA ARG A 127 9.27 0.56 18.62
C ARG A 127 10.48 1.49 18.68
N ARG A 128 11.01 1.94 17.53
CA ARG A 128 12.16 2.86 17.46
C ARG A 128 11.83 4.25 18.03
N ARG A 129 10.55 4.59 18.13
CA ARG A 129 10.06 5.87 18.69
C ARG A 129 9.81 5.81 20.20
N GLY A 130 10.08 4.67 20.86
CA GLY A 130 9.73 4.45 22.26
C GLY A 130 8.22 4.39 22.47
N LYS A 131 7.74 4.73 23.67
CA LYS A 131 6.30 4.69 24.00
C LYS A 131 5.47 5.56 23.03
N PRO A 132 4.25 5.14 22.64
CA PRO A 132 3.39 5.92 21.77
C PRO A 132 3.07 7.26 22.43
N ARG A 133 3.38 8.37 21.75
CA ARG A 133 3.07 9.73 22.20
C ARG A 133 1.92 10.31 21.39
N GLY A 134 1.02 11.06 22.02
CA GLY A 134 -0.11 11.67 21.34
C GLY A 134 -1.35 10.77 21.28
N ARG A 135 -2.51 11.42 21.18
CA ARG A 135 -3.82 10.81 21.33
C ARG A 135 -4.07 9.70 20.30
N ARG A 136 -3.83 9.98 19.01
CA ARG A 136 -4.17 9.06 17.91
C ARG A 136 -3.37 7.75 17.98
N ARG A 137 -2.05 7.85 18.21
CA ARG A 137 -1.18 6.67 18.40
C ARG A 137 -1.54 5.84 19.62
N GLY A 138 -1.86 6.50 20.74
CA GLY A 138 -2.33 5.81 21.95
C GLY A 138 -3.66 5.08 21.74
N GLU A 139 -4.62 5.70 21.05
CA GLU A 139 -5.88 5.05 20.70
C GLU A 139 -5.69 3.91 19.70
N ASN A 140 -4.84 4.07 18.69
CA ASN A 140 -4.50 3.01 17.72
C ASN A 140 -3.95 1.76 18.43
N LEU A 141 -3.02 1.92 19.36
CA LEU A 141 -2.48 0.78 20.12
C LEU A 141 -3.59 0.05 20.91
N ARG A 142 -4.48 0.80 21.58
CA ARG A 142 -5.64 0.22 22.27
C ARG A 142 -6.60 -0.47 21.32
N ARG A 143 -6.81 0.06 20.10
CA ARG A 143 -7.64 -0.60 19.07
C ARG A 143 -7.03 -1.94 18.65
N LEU A 144 -5.72 -1.98 18.38
CA LEU A 144 -5.03 -3.21 17.97
C LEU A 144 -5.03 -4.32 19.03
N GLN A 145 -5.19 -3.99 20.30
CA GLN A 145 -5.38 -4.96 21.39
C GLN A 145 -6.75 -5.66 21.33
N ARG A 146 -7.74 -5.07 20.66
CA ARG A 146 -9.09 -5.64 20.52
C ARG A 146 -9.09 -6.67 19.38
N GLY A 147 -9.64 -7.86 19.64
CA GLY A 147 -9.62 -8.99 18.71
C GLY A 147 -10.18 -8.69 17.30
N ALA A 148 -11.23 -7.89 17.19
CA ALA A 148 -11.82 -7.52 15.90
C ALA A 148 -10.86 -6.70 15.02
N TYR A 149 -10.26 -5.64 15.58
CA TYR A 149 -9.28 -4.81 14.87
C TYR A 149 -7.99 -5.57 14.60
N ARG A 150 -7.56 -6.44 15.52
CA ARG A 150 -6.40 -7.32 15.29
C ARG A 150 -6.60 -8.24 14.08
N ARG A 151 -7.80 -8.79 13.89
CA ARG A 151 -8.13 -9.60 12.72
C ARG A 151 -8.13 -8.78 11.43
N LEU A 152 -8.72 -7.59 11.45
CA LEU A 152 -8.70 -6.67 10.29
C LEU A 152 -7.27 -6.28 9.93
N TYR A 153 -6.45 -5.92 10.93
CA TYR A 153 -5.05 -5.54 10.71
C TYR A 153 -4.21 -6.65 10.08
N ARG A 154 -4.51 -7.92 10.36
CA ARG A 154 -3.81 -9.04 9.72
C ARG A 154 -3.90 -8.97 8.20
N ARG A 155 -5.04 -8.53 7.63
CA ARG A 155 -5.25 -8.41 6.17
C ARG A 155 -4.18 -7.59 5.44
N ARG A 156 -3.34 -6.81 6.14
CA ARG A 156 -2.14 -6.17 5.58
C ARG A 156 -1.25 -7.16 4.79
N TRP A 157 -1.22 -8.44 5.17
CA TRP A 157 -0.48 -9.50 4.46
C TRP A 157 -0.90 -9.64 2.98
N GLU A 158 -2.13 -9.26 2.63
CA GLU A 158 -2.64 -9.30 1.26
C GLU A 158 -1.82 -8.37 0.33
N VAL A 159 -1.34 -7.22 0.83
CA VAL A 159 -0.46 -6.31 0.05
C VAL A 159 0.88 -6.98 -0.25
N GLU A 160 1.45 -7.69 0.73
CA GLU A 160 2.71 -8.44 0.55
C GLU A 160 2.55 -9.52 -0.53
N THR A 161 1.36 -10.14 -0.60
CA THR A 161 1.01 -11.09 -1.66
C THR A 161 0.94 -10.41 -3.02
N VAL A 162 0.25 -9.27 -3.12
CA VAL A 162 0.19 -8.49 -4.37
C VAL A 162 1.59 -8.06 -4.81
N PHE A 163 2.48 -7.66 -3.89
CA PHE A 163 3.88 -7.40 -4.23
C PHE A 163 4.60 -8.63 -4.78
N GLY A 164 4.34 -9.81 -4.21
CA GLY A 164 4.86 -11.08 -4.73
C GLY A 164 4.40 -11.34 -6.17
N LEU A 165 3.11 -11.14 -6.45
CA LEU A 165 2.52 -11.30 -7.78
C LEU A 165 3.08 -10.32 -8.79
N LEU A 166 3.15 -9.03 -8.44
CA LEU A 166 3.71 -8.00 -9.31
C LEU A 166 5.17 -8.32 -9.67
N LYS A 167 6.00 -8.61 -8.67
CA LYS A 167 7.45 -8.84 -8.87
C LYS A 167 7.74 -10.16 -9.57
N GLY A 168 7.03 -11.24 -9.19
CA GLY A 168 7.23 -12.59 -9.67
C GLY A 168 6.37 -12.90 -10.89
N SER A 169 5.10 -13.27 -10.67
CA SER A 169 4.20 -13.78 -11.72
C SER A 169 4.01 -12.80 -12.88
N LEU A 170 3.91 -11.50 -12.60
CA LEU A 170 3.75 -10.46 -13.62
C LEU A 170 5.10 -9.89 -14.11
N GLY A 171 6.21 -10.49 -13.70
CA GLY A 171 7.53 -10.23 -14.26
C GLY A 171 8.11 -8.84 -13.97
N LEU A 172 7.52 -8.02 -13.09
CA LEU A 172 7.98 -6.65 -12.87
C LEU A 172 9.47 -6.60 -12.49
N ALA A 173 9.93 -7.48 -11.60
CA ALA A 173 11.33 -7.50 -11.21
C ALA A 173 12.28 -7.84 -12.38
N ALA A 174 11.85 -8.73 -13.29
CA ALA A 174 12.61 -9.08 -14.48
C ALA A 174 12.64 -7.94 -15.50
N CYS A 175 11.50 -7.29 -15.75
CA CYS A 175 11.39 -6.13 -16.63
C CYS A 175 12.29 -4.97 -16.16
N LEU A 176 12.32 -4.71 -14.85
CA LEU A 176 13.09 -3.60 -14.28
C LEU A 176 14.60 -3.76 -14.44
N ARG A 177 15.12 -4.98 -14.64
CA ARG A 177 16.53 -5.21 -14.97
C ARG A 177 16.92 -4.72 -16.37
N ARG A 178 15.96 -4.36 -17.21
CA ARG A 178 16.18 -3.92 -18.61
C ARG A 178 15.94 -2.43 -18.84
N VAL A 179 15.44 -1.71 -17.84
CA VAL A 179 15.20 -0.26 -17.91
C VAL A 179 16.09 0.49 -16.92
N ARG A 180 16.33 1.78 -17.16
CA ARG A 180 17.14 2.67 -16.31
C ARG A 180 16.48 4.03 -16.17
N GLY A 181 16.70 4.68 -15.03
CA GLY A 181 16.17 5.99 -14.72
C GLY A 181 14.74 5.93 -14.17
N LEU A 182 14.44 6.81 -13.23
CA LEU A 182 13.19 6.83 -12.47
C LEU A 182 11.98 6.93 -13.40
N LYS A 183 12.08 7.71 -14.48
CA LYS A 183 10.99 7.90 -15.44
C LYS A 183 10.64 6.60 -16.17
N ALA A 184 11.63 5.86 -16.67
CA ALA A 184 11.39 4.61 -17.40
C ALA A 184 10.89 3.50 -16.45
N VAL A 185 11.49 3.41 -15.26
CA VAL A 185 11.05 2.50 -14.19
C VAL A 185 9.59 2.79 -13.81
N SER A 186 9.25 4.06 -13.58
CA SER A 186 7.88 4.48 -13.22
C SER A 186 6.86 4.12 -14.30
N ARG A 187 7.22 4.26 -15.59
CA ARG A 187 6.36 3.85 -16.70
C ARG A 187 6.14 2.34 -16.71
N GLN A 188 7.19 1.54 -16.54
CA GLN A 188 7.09 0.08 -16.50
C GLN A 188 6.23 -0.38 -15.32
N VAL A 189 6.46 0.18 -14.13
CA VAL A 189 5.65 -0.10 -12.94
C VAL A 189 4.19 0.27 -13.19
N THR A 190 3.93 1.45 -13.76
CA THR A 190 2.56 1.90 -14.06
C THR A 190 1.85 0.93 -14.99
N ALA A 191 2.50 0.50 -16.09
CA ALA A 191 1.90 -0.46 -17.01
C ALA A 191 1.49 -1.77 -16.31
N VAL A 192 2.40 -2.37 -15.53
CA VAL A 192 2.15 -3.64 -14.82
C VAL A 192 1.07 -3.48 -13.75
N VAL A 193 1.12 -2.40 -12.97
CA VAL A 193 0.16 -2.15 -11.89
C VAL A 193 -1.23 -1.83 -12.45
N THR A 194 -1.32 -1.07 -13.55
CA THR A 194 -2.59 -0.81 -14.23
C THR A 194 -3.20 -2.10 -14.77
N ALA A 195 -2.39 -2.95 -15.42
CA ALA A 195 -2.86 -4.27 -15.89
C ALA A 195 -3.36 -5.15 -14.74
N PHE A 196 -2.58 -5.25 -13.65
CA PHE A 196 -3.01 -5.96 -12.43
C PHE A 196 -4.34 -5.42 -11.91
N SER A 197 -4.44 -4.09 -11.73
CA SER A 197 -5.63 -3.46 -11.14
C SER A 197 -6.86 -3.67 -12.00
N PHE A 198 -6.73 -3.67 -13.32
CA PHE A 198 -7.83 -3.94 -14.24
C PHE A 198 -8.34 -5.37 -14.07
N VAL A 199 -7.45 -6.37 -14.14
CA VAL A 199 -7.83 -7.78 -13.98
C VAL A 199 -8.39 -8.04 -12.58
N ALA A 200 -7.77 -7.47 -11.54
CA ALA A 200 -8.23 -7.63 -10.16
C ALA A 200 -9.65 -7.10 -9.96
N GLN A 201 -9.97 -5.93 -10.53
CA GLN A 201 -11.32 -5.35 -10.45
C GLN A 201 -12.36 -6.19 -11.20
N VAL A 202 -12.01 -6.78 -12.35
CA VAL A 202 -12.90 -7.69 -13.07
C VAL A 202 -13.16 -8.94 -12.22
N LEU A 203 -12.12 -9.56 -11.68
CA LEU A 203 -12.24 -10.73 -10.80
C LEU A 203 -13.06 -10.43 -9.53
N ALA A 204 -12.89 -9.24 -8.95
CA ALA A 204 -13.64 -8.84 -7.77
C ALA A 204 -15.15 -8.73 -8.02
N ARG A 205 -15.57 -8.35 -9.24
CA ARG A 205 -16.99 -8.35 -9.65
C ARG A 205 -17.59 -9.75 -9.68
N GLU A 206 -16.75 -10.74 -9.97
CA GLU A 206 -17.10 -12.17 -9.91
C GLU A 206 -16.93 -12.77 -8.49
N GLY A 207 -16.64 -11.94 -7.48
CA GLY A 207 -16.42 -12.39 -6.10
C GLY A 207 -15.09 -13.11 -5.86
N LEU A 208 -14.16 -13.05 -6.82
CA LEU A 208 -12.84 -13.68 -6.72
C LEU A 208 -11.82 -12.72 -6.09
N PRO A 209 -10.94 -13.20 -5.18
CA PRO A 209 -10.00 -12.33 -4.50
C PRO A 209 -8.84 -11.90 -5.43
N PRO A 210 -8.17 -10.77 -5.14
CA PRO A 210 -7.10 -10.23 -6.01
C PRO A 210 -5.91 -11.19 -6.22
N THR A 211 -5.72 -12.15 -5.33
CA THR A 211 -4.67 -13.17 -5.46
C THR A 211 -4.90 -14.13 -6.64
N TRP A 212 -6.12 -14.21 -7.16
CA TRP A 212 -6.44 -15.02 -8.35
C TRP A 212 -5.88 -14.45 -9.65
N VAL A 213 -5.45 -13.18 -9.69
CA VAL A 213 -4.81 -12.61 -10.87
C VAL A 213 -3.63 -13.46 -11.34
N ALA A 214 -2.91 -14.09 -10.41
CA ALA A 214 -1.80 -15.00 -10.72
C ALA A 214 -2.20 -16.19 -11.60
N ARG A 215 -3.42 -16.72 -11.42
CA ARG A 215 -3.93 -17.87 -12.18
C ARG A 215 -4.38 -17.49 -13.58
N VAL A 216 -4.82 -16.25 -13.76
CA VAL A 216 -5.24 -15.70 -15.05
C VAL A 216 -4.03 -15.27 -15.88
N ALA A 217 -2.96 -14.83 -15.21
CA ALA A 217 -1.74 -14.35 -15.85
C ALA A 217 -0.70 -15.44 -16.16
N ALA A 218 -0.89 -16.66 -15.65
CA ALA A 218 -0.03 -17.83 -15.90
C ALA A 218 -0.56 -18.63 -17.08
#